data_AF-A0A9N9IZ54-F1
#
_entry.id   AF-A0A9N9IZ54-F1
#
_cell.length_a   1.000
_cell.length_b   1.000
_cell.length_c   1.000
_cell.angle_alpha   90.00
_cell.angle_beta   90.00
_cell.angle_gamma   90.00
#
_symmetry.space_group_name_H-M   'P 1'
#
loop_
_entity.id
_entity.type
_entity.pdbx_description
1 polymer ?
#
loop_
_entity_poly.entity_id
_entity_poly.type
_entity_poly.pdbx_seq_one_letter_code
_entity_poly.pdbx_strand_id
1 'polypeptide(L)'
;DTNLESPLKETAVTTTTGFESISLMCCQEYKLLCWTQCPLFLRSLDPPNTFKSHIPESGCPTINKIIDNLYYVALDISQSENSSWKSQKGAQLILNSLKETYNHLETLLKTGYYSEIASRIQTNAKIFLNGNDPSNPKDWVSGKNLVFGAQEDVRAGLHKVHDNLKEFKQLLKLAGAREIKNINFDIKTQTYSQKDKLLSGLLDSFEQNDTMHHDVVFQIHHKDEIEEIKANRYVLSAASEHFKALFCGKMKEAIEYQKVIVDIDDIEPSTFRVLIRWLHGQELEEAISTVLNDSKCSDVFLVDLLKASDKYQVDPLKDQVEILIIKGSYVNIDNAIEINEWAKLLRATQLNNYCQQYIKENKTLVIEKKIVSFIKGLFFEISRNFYLFIY
;
A
#
# COMPACT_ATOMS: atom_id res chain seq x y z
N ASP A 1 -51.27 2.20 -30.70
CA ASP A 1 -51.67 1.65 -29.39
C ASP A 1 -51.25 0.20 -29.23
N THR A 2 -49.98 -0.01 -28.90
CA THR A 2 -49.43 -1.32 -28.55
C THR A 2 -49.44 -1.44 -27.03
N ASN A 3 -50.59 -1.86 -26.51
CA ASN A 3 -50.86 -1.97 -25.08
C ASN A 3 -50.08 -3.17 -24.50
N LEU A 4 -48.96 -2.91 -23.83
CA LEU A 4 -48.29 -3.89 -22.98
C LEU A 4 -49.15 -4.14 -21.73
N GLU A 5 -50.14 -5.01 -21.85
CA GLU A 5 -51.08 -5.36 -20.77
C GLU A 5 -50.46 -6.12 -19.59
N SER A 6 -49.16 -6.44 -19.63
CA SER A 6 -48.46 -7.15 -18.56
C SER A 6 -46.97 -6.83 -18.64
N PRO A 7 -46.24 -6.73 -17.52
CA PRO A 7 -44.96 -6.05 -17.52
C PRO A 7 -43.83 -6.76 -18.27
N LEU A 8 -44.01 -7.95 -18.83
CA LEU A 8 -43.08 -8.55 -19.80
C LEU A 8 -43.81 -9.68 -20.56
N LYS A 9 -44.57 -9.39 -21.63
CA LYS A 9 -45.03 -10.46 -22.55
C LYS A 9 -43.83 -10.94 -23.38
N GLU A 10 -43.75 -12.23 -23.69
CA GLU A 10 -42.69 -12.80 -24.56
C GLU A 10 -42.85 -12.43 -26.04
N THR A 11 -43.96 -11.76 -26.37
CA THR A 11 -44.30 -11.26 -27.70
C THR A 11 -43.86 -9.79 -27.85
N ALA A 12 -43.19 -9.46 -28.97
CA ALA A 12 -42.70 -8.11 -29.28
C ALA A 12 -43.81 -7.04 -29.33
N VAL A 13 -43.42 -5.78 -29.10
CA VAL A 13 -44.30 -4.60 -29.17
C VAL A 13 -44.71 -4.26 -30.60
N THR A 14 -43.83 -4.47 -31.58
CA THR A 14 -44.16 -4.27 -33.00
C THR A 14 -45.13 -5.35 -33.43
N THR A 15 -46.34 -4.99 -33.87
CA THR A 15 -47.38 -5.91 -34.38
C THR A 15 -46.78 -6.94 -35.34
N THR A 16 -46.68 -8.19 -34.88
CA THR A 16 -46.12 -9.30 -35.66
C THR A 16 -47.24 -10.17 -36.21
N THR A 17 -47.02 -10.77 -37.38
CA THR A 17 -47.95 -11.70 -38.06
C THR A 17 -47.91 -13.13 -37.50
N GLY A 18 -47.25 -13.34 -36.35
CA GLY A 18 -47.07 -14.65 -35.72
C GLY A 18 -45.83 -15.45 -36.18
N PHE A 19 -45.11 -14.99 -37.21
CA PHE A 19 -43.88 -15.62 -37.72
C PHE A 19 -42.79 -14.57 -37.94
N GLU A 20 -41.91 -14.39 -36.94
CA GLU A 20 -40.79 -13.45 -37.03
C GLU A 20 -39.53 -14.11 -37.61
N SER A 21 -38.73 -13.33 -38.33
CA SER A 21 -37.42 -13.80 -38.82
C SER A 21 -36.48 -14.03 -37.65
N ILE A 22 -35.79 -15.18 -37.64
CA ILE A 22 -34.74 -15.51 -36.65
C ILE A 22 -33.68 -14.40 -36.56
N SER A 23 -33.39 -13.73 -37.68
CA SER A 23 -32.42 -12.61 -37.73
C SER A 23 -32.87 -11.36 -36.97
N LEU A 24 -34.17 -11.22 -36.65
CA LEU A 24 -34.72 -10.10 -35.90
C LEU A 24 -34.89 -10.41 -34.41
N MET A 25 -34.84 -11.69 -34.03
CA MET A 25 -35.05 -12.16 -32.67
C MET A 25 -33.80 -12.00 -31.80
N CYS A 26 -34.01 -11.77 -30.50
CA CYS A 26 -32.96 -11.67 -29.49
C CYS A 26 -33.07 -12.78 -28.44
N CYS A 27 -31.91 -13.20 -27.91
CA CYS A 27 -31.83 -14.23 -26.88
C CYS A 27 -32.44 -13.74 -25.56
N GLN A 28 -32.91 -14.67 -24.74
CA GLN A 28 -33.53 -14.35 -23.45
C GLN A 28 -32.59 -13.63 -22.48
N GLU A 29 -31.27 -13.83 -22.61
CA GLU A 29 -30.27 -13.13 -21.80
C GLU A 29 -30.30 -11.60 -22.00
N TYR A 30 -30.68 -11.13 -23.19
CA TYR A 30 -30.75 -9.70 -23.51
C TYR A 30 -32.15 -9.11 -23.32
N LYS A 31 -33.09 -9.88 -22.76
CA LYS A 31 -34.49 -9.48 -22.58
C LYS A 31 -34.60 -8.09 -21.96
N LEU A 32 -33.91 -7.84 -20.84
CA LEU A 32 -34.00 -6.56 -20.12
C LEU A 32 -33.44 -5.37 -20.92
N LEU A 33 -32.64 -5.61 -21.96
CA LEU A 33 -32.01 -4.57 -22.78
C LEU A 33 -32.82 -4.20 -24.02
N CYS A 34 -33.66 -5.09 -24.56
CA CYS A 34 -34.35 -4.82 -25.83
C CYS A 34 -35.82 -5.25 -25.92
N TRP A 35 -36.44 -5.75 -24.85
CA TRP A 35 -37.79 -6.33 -24.92
C TRP A 35 -38.88 -5.41 -25.52
N THR A 36 -38.69 -4.09 -25.53
CA THR A 36 -39.62 -3.14 -26.17
C THR A 36 -39.37 -2.97 -27.68
N GLN A 37 -38.19 -3.38 -28.17
CA GLN A 37 -37.67 -3.09 -29.52
C GLN A 37 -37.42 -4.34 -30.38
N CYS A 38 -37.44 -5.53 -29.79
CA CYS A 38 -37.07 -6.78 -30.44
C CYS A 38 -38.02 -7.94 -30.04
N PRO A 39 -38.41 -8.85 -30.95
CA PRO A 39 -38.94 -10.14 -30.56
C PRO A 39 -37.87 -10.98 -29.84
N LEU A 40 -38.31 -11.84 -28.92
CA LEU A 40 -37.43 -12.71 -28.15
C LEU A 40 -37.65 -14.17 -28.52
N PHE A 41 -36.59 -14.98 -28.53
CA PHE A 41 -36.75 -16.43 -28.65
C PHE A 41 -37.62 -16.97 -27.52
N LEU A 42 -38.49 -17.94 -27.81
CA LEU A 42 -39.18 -18.64 -26.73
C LEU A 42 -38.15 -19.26 -25.79
N ARG A 43 -38.43 -19.26 -24.48
CA ARG A 43 -37.46 -19.74 -23.49
C ARG A 43 -37.01 -21.18 -23.72
N SER A 44 -37.90 -22.03 -24.24
CA SER A 44 -37.62 -23.42 -24.62
C SER A 44 -36.79 -23.56 -25.90
N LEU A 45 -36.71 -22.50 -26.71
CA LEU A 45 -36.02 -22.45 -28.00
C LEU A 45 -34.87 -21.42 -27.99
N ASP A 46 -34.43 -20.97 -26.81
CA ASP A 46 -33.35 -19.99 -26.70
C ASP A 46 -32.06 -20.62 -27.26
N PRO A 47 -31.37 -19.96 -28.21
CA PRO A 47 -30.27 -20.60 -28.92
C PRO A 47 -29.13 -21.03 -27.97
N PRO A 48 -28.62 -22.27 -28.09
CA PRO A 48 -27.48 -22.72 -27.30
C PRO A 48 -26.19 -21.98 -27.68
N ASN A 49 -25.19 -22.02 -26.81
CA ASN A 49 -23.89 -21.37 -27.07
C ASN A 49 -23.23 -21.83 -28.39
N THR A 50 -23.45 -23.09 -28.79
CA THR A 50 -22.99 -23.63 -30.06
C THR A 50 -23.66 -22.98 -31.27
N PHE A 51 -24.91 -22.52 -31.17
CA PHE A 51 -25.55 -21.75 -32.24
C PHE A 51 -24.94 -20.36 -32.35
N LYS A 52 -24.74 -19.69 -31.21
CA LYS A 52 -24.16 -18.34 -31.12
C LYS A 52 -22.74 -18.29 -31.69
N SER A 53 -21.95 -19.35 -31.55
CA SER A 53 -20.59 -19.40 -32.12
C SER A 53 -20.56 -19.46 -33.64
N HIS A 54 -21.63 -19.96 -34.29
CA HIS A 54 -21.71 -20.07 -35.75
C HIS A 54 -22.32 -18.83 -36.39
N ILE A 55 -23.14 -18.07 -35.65
CA ILE A 55 -23.74 -16.82 -36.12
C ILE A 55 -23.65 -15.75 -35.00
N PRO A 56 -22.45 -15.15 -34.82
CA PRO A 56 -22.15 -14.29 -33.66
C PRO A 56 -23.03 -13.04 -33.55
N GLU A 57 -23.52 -12.55 -34.68
CA GLU A 57 -24.37 -11.36 -34.75
C GLU A 57 -25.86 -11.67 -34.55
N SER A 58 -26.26 -12.95 -34.57
CA SER A 58 -27.67 -13.33 -34.37
C SER A 58 -28.01 -13.44 -32.89
N GLY A 59 -29.19 -12.97 -32.51
CA GLY A 59 -29.66 -13.09 -31.13
C GLY A 59 -29.17 -12.00 -30.17
N CYS A 60 -28.31 -11.09 -30.63
CA CYS A 60 -27.82 -9.94 -29.84
C CYS A 60 -28.52 -8.64 -30.29
N PRO A 61 -28.98 -7.78 -29.38
CA PRO A 61 -29.51 -6.48 -29.77
C PRO A 61 -28.40 -5.54 -30.24
N THR A 62 -28.71 -4.71 -31.25
CA THR A 62 -27.83 -3.62 -31.65
C THR A 62 -27.84 -2.52 -30.58
N ILE A 63 -26.76 -1.73 -30.47
CA ILE A 63 -26.68 -0.56 -29.57
C ILE A 63 -27.89 0.36 -29.76
N ASN A 64 -28.31 0.55 -31.00
CA ASN A 64 -29.51 1.31 -31.36
C ASN A 64 -30.77 0.78 -30.65
N LYS A 65 -31.05 -0.52 -30.74
CA LYS A 65 -32.19 -1.15 -30.06
C LYS A 65 -32.10 -1.02 -28.54
N ILE A 66 -30.90 -1.08 -27.97
CA ILE A 66 -30.70 -0.91 -26.52
C ILE A 66 -31.03 0.52 -26.08
N ILE A 67 -30.56 1.51 -26.85
CA ILE A 67 -30.84 2.92 -26.57
C ILE A 67 -32.34 3.19 -26.77
N ASP A 68 -32.94 2.74 -27.88
CA ASP A 68 -34.37 2.94 -28.14
C ASP A 68 -35.23 2.31 -27.02
N ASN A 69 -34.81 1.14 -26.50
CA ASN A 69 -35.43 0.52 -25.32
C ASN A 69 -35.33 1.39 -24.07
N LEU A 70 -34.16 1.98 -23.80
CA LEU A 70 -33.97 2.90 -22.68
C LEU A 70 -34.92 4.09 -22.77
N TYR A 71 -35.04 4.71 -23.94
CA TYR A 71 -35.94 5.84 -24.14
C TYR A 71 -37.40 5.45 -23.91
N TYR A 72 -37.83 4.31 -24.48
CA TYR A 72 -39.21 3.86 -24.31
C TYR A 72 -39.54 3.51 -22.86
N VAL A 73 -38.63 2.83 -22.14
CA VAL A 73 -38.80 2.54 -20.71
C VAL A 73 -38.87 3.83 -19.89
N ALA A 74 -37.98 4.78 -20.17
CA ALA A 74 -37.85 6.00 -19.39
C ALA A 74 -38.93 7.05 -19.67
N LEU A 75 -39.39 7.18 -20.92
CA LEU A 75 -40.28 8.26 -21.33
C LEU A 75 -41.74 7.82 -21.50
N ASP A 76 -41.97 6.57 -21.93
CA ASP A 76 -43.32 6.06 -22.19
C ASP A 76 -43.81 5.17 -21.05
N ILE A 77 -43.05 4.15 -20.66
CA ILE A 77 -43.48 3.17 -19.64
C ILE A 77 -43.52 3.81 -18.25
N SER A 78 -42.49 4.57 -17.87
CA SER A 78 -42.44 5.21 -16.55
C SER A 78 -43.59 6.20 -16.32
N GLN A 79 -44.09 6.81 -17.39
CA GLN A 79 -45.19 7.79 -17.37
C GLN A 79 -46.56 7.14 -17.63
N SER A 80 -46.61 5.82 -17.83
CA SER A 80 -47.85 5.11 -18.15
C SER A 80 -48.85 5.13 -16.99
N GLU A 81 -50.13 5.29 -17.30
CA GLU A 81 -51.21 5.16 -16.31
C GLU A 81 -51.55 3.70 -15.96
N ASN A 82 -50.97 2.74 -16.67
CA ASN A 82 -51.23 1.32 -16.50
C ASN A 82 -50.85 0.82 -15.10
N SER A 83 -51.84 0.29 -14.38
CA SER A 83 -51.70 -0.20 -13.00
C SER A 83 -50.69 -1.33 -12.85
N SER A 84 -50.43 -2.11 -13.90
CA SER A 84 -49.42 -3.17 -13.90
C SER A 84 -48.00 -2.61 -13.72
N TRP A 85 -47.70 -1.47 -14.37
CA TRP A 85 -46.41 -0.81 -14.28
C TRP A 85 -46.24 0.00 -13.00
N LYS A 86 -47.35 0.51 -12.44
CA LYS A 86 -47.39 1.17 -11.13
C LYS A 86 -47.34 0.19 -9.95
N SER A 87 -47.50 -1.11 -10.18
CA SER A 87 -47.35 -2.13 -9.14
C SER A 87 -45.89 -2.26 -8.69
N GLN A 88 -45.67 -2.78 -7.47
CA GLN A 88 -44.33 -3.07 -6.96
C GLN A 88 -43.52 -3.96 -7.93
N LYS A 89 -44.17 -4.94 -8.56
CA LYS A 89 -43.54 -5.84 -9.54
C LYS A 89 -43.15 -5.09 -10.81
N GLY A 90 -44.01 -4.20 -11.30
CA GLY A 90 -43.73 -3.35 -12.47
C GLY A 90 -42.56 -2.42 -12.22
N ALA A 91 -42.57 -1.71 -11.09
CA ALA A 91 -41.48 -0.84 -10.66
C ALA A 91 -40.14 -1.57 -10.56
N GLN A 92 -40.12 -2.77 -9.96
CA GLN A 92 -38.90 -3.58 -9.87
C GLN A 92 -38.36 -3.99 -11.25
N LEU A 93 -39.24 -4.30 -12.20
CA LEU A 93 -38.84 -4.65 -13.56
C LEU A 93 -38.24 -3.45 -14.32
N ILE A 94 -38.81 -2.25 -14.14
CA ILE A 94 -38.23 -1.02 -14.67
C ILE A 94 -36.83 -0.80 -14.07
N LEU A 95 -36.70 -0.87 -12.74
CA LEU A 95 -35.40 -0.69 -12.06
C LEU A 95 -34.34 -1.68 -12.57
N ASN A 96 -34.70 -2.95 -12.73
CA ASN A 96 -33.80 -3.97 -13.24
C ASN A 96 -33.40 -3.70 -14.70
N SER A 97 -34.36 -3.33 -15.55
CA SER A 97 -34.11 -3.00 -16.96
C SER A 97 -33.19 -1.79 -17.10
N LEU A 98 -33.41 -0.74 -16.31
CA LEU A 98 -32.56 0.44 -16.28
C LEU A 98 -31.14 0.10 -15.83
N LYS A 99 -30.99 -0.64 -14.72
CA LYS A 99 -29.67 -1.02 -14.20
C LYS A 99 -28.86 -1.82 -15.22
N GLU A 100 -29.46 -2.84 -15.82
CA GLU A 100 -28.82 -3.63 -16.87
C GLU A 100 -28.45 -2.76 -18.08
N THR A 101 -29.34 -1.87 -18.48
CA THR A 101 -29.11 -0.99 -19.64
C THR A 101 -27.98 0.01 -19.37
N TYR A 102 -27.97 0.68 -18.23
CA TYR A 102 -26.90 1.60 -17.86
C TYR A 102 -25.56 0.88 -17.74
N ASN A 103 -25.54 -0.30 -17.11
CA ASN A 103 -24.32 -1.09 -16.96
C ASN A 103 -23.76 -1.55 -18.32
N HIS A 104 -24.64 -1.99 -19.23
CA HIS A 104 -24.24 -2.41 -20.56
C HIS A 104 -23.68 -1.24 -21.37
N LEU A 105 -24.35 -0.09 -21.37
CA LEU A 105 -23.87 1.11 -22.06
C LEU A 105 -22.55 1.64 -21.47
N GLU A 106 -22.42 1.67 -20.14
CA GLU A 106 -21.17 2.04 -19.46
C GLU A 106 -20.02 1.09 -19.84
N THR A 107 -20.31 -0.20 -19.98
CA THR A 107 -19.31 -1.20 -20.44
C THR A 107 -18.89 -0.95 -21.87
N LEU A 108 -19.84 -0.71 -22.78
CA LEU A 108 -19.56 -0.40 -24.19
C LEU A 108 -18.74 0.89 -24.35
N LEU A 109 -19.00 1.91 -23.52
CA LEU A 109 -18.18 3.13 -23.51
C LEU A 109 -16.73 2.86 -23.12
N LYS A 110 -16.51 1.98 -22.15
CA LYS A 110 -15.16 1.55 -21.72
C LYS A 110 -14.44 0.71 -22.77
N THR A 111 -15.17 0.03 -23.66
CA THR A 111 -14.59 -0.84 -24.70
C THR A 111 -14.48 -0.20 -26.09
N GLY A 112 -14.83 1.08 -26.24
CA GLY A 112 -14.51 1.86 -27.44
C GLY A 112 -15.70 2.31 -28.30
N TYR A 113 -16.95 2.07 -27.87
CA TYR A 113 -18.16 2.41 -28.65
C TYR A 113 -18.67 3.84 -28.41
N TYR A 114 -17.77 4.79 -28.08
CA TYR A 114 -18.14 6.16 -27.70
C TYR A 114 -18.96 6.87 -28.78
N SER A 115 -18.49 6.89 -30.03
CA SER A 115 -19.11 7.64 -31.12
C SER A 115 -20.52 7.16 -31.45
N GLU A 116 -20.73 5.85 -31.41
CA GLU A 116 -22.03 5.24 -31.72
C GLU A 116 -23.07 5.63 -30.66
N ILE A 117 -22.72 5.52 -29.37
CA ILE A 117 -23.59 5.90 -28.26
C ILE A 117 -23.82 7.42 -28.22
N ALA A 118 -22.76 8.21 -28.40
CA ALA A 118 -22.82 9.68 -28.39
C ALA A 118 -23.73 10.25 -29.48
N SER A 119 -23.85 9.57 -30.62
CA SER A 119 -24.73 10.00 -31.71
C SER A 119 -26.23 9.95 -31.37
N ARG A 120 -26.62 9.22 -30.31
CA ARG A 120 -28.04 8.94 -29.98
C ARG A 120 -28.48 9.37 -28.59
N ILE A 121 -27.57 9.42 -27.62
CA ILE A 121 -27.91 9.89 -26.28
C ILE A 121 -28.06 11.42 -26.30
N GLN A 122 -29.29 11.89 -26.07
CA GLN A 122 -29.63 13.30 -26.03
C GLN A 122 -29.40 13.85 -24.63
N THR A 123 -28.67 14.94 -24.52
CA THR A 123 -28.28 15.52 -23.22
C THR A 123 -29.47 16.08 -22.44
N ASN A 124 -30.59 16.41 -23.10
CA ASN A 124 -31.82 16.93 -22.53
C ASN A 124 -32.88 15.86 -22.23
N ALA A 125 -32.68 14.61 -22.66
CA ALA A 125 -33.65 13.56 -22.43
C ALA A 125 -33.62 13.09 -20.96
N LYS A 126 -34.79 12.97 -20.33
CA LYS A 126 -34.96 12.55 -18.93
C LYS A 126 -34.92 11.03 -18.80
N ILE A 127 -33.80 10.44 -19.21
CA ILE A 127 -33.62 8.98 -19.28
C ILE A 127 -32.90 8.39 -18.08
N PHE A 128 -32.48 9.20 -17.09
CA PHE A 128 -31.79 8.72 -15.90
C PHE A 128 -32.69 8.81 -14.67
N LEU A 129 -32.82 7.70 -13.95
CA LEU A 129 -33.55 7.63 -12.69
C LEU A 129 -32.62 8.04 -11.53
N ASN A 130 -32.57 9.34 -11.25
CA ASN A 130 -31.78 9.96 -10.19
C ASN A 130 -32.53 9.95 -8.85
N GLY A 131 -32.89 8.75 -8.41
CA GLY A 131 -33.70 8.47 -7.23
C GLY A 131 -33.97 6.97 -7.15
N ASN A 132 -35.01 6.57 -6.40
CA ASN A 132 -35.34 5.16 -6.20
C ASN A 132 -36.73 4.79 -6.72
N ASP A 133 -37.57 5.76 -7.09
CA ASP A 133 -38.95 5.52 -7.47
C ASP A 133 -39.18 5.80 -8.96
N PRO A 134 -39.28 4.76 -9.82
CA PRO A 134 -39.54 4.95 -11.24
C PRO A 134 -40.93 5.52 -11.54
N SER A 135 -41.87 5.50 -10.58
CA SER A 135 -43.20 6.08 -10.74
C SER A 135 -43.25 7.57 -10.39
N ASN A 136 -42.20 8.11 -9.77
CA ASN A 136 -42.08 9.52 -9.42
C ASN A 136 -41.45 10.31 -10.58
N PRO A 137 -42.18 11.21 -11.27
CA PRO A 137 -41.63 11.97 -12.39
C PRO A 137 -40.47 12.91 -12.02
N LYS A 138 -40.31 13.23 -10.73
CA LYS A 138 -39.19 14.05 -10.24
C LYS A 138 -37.86 13.31 -10.17
N ASP A 139 -37.90 11.99 -10.04
CA ASP A 139 -36.69 11.16 -10.00
C ASP A 139 -36.08 11.01 -11.42
N TRP A 140 -36.84 11.31 -12.48
CA TRP A 140 -36.36 11.26 -13.86
C TRP A 140 -35.67 12.56 -14.28
N VAL A 141 -34.35 12.47 -14.45
CA VAL A 141 -33.46 13.62 -14.70
C VAL A 141 -32.67 13.40 -15.99
N SER A 142 -32.38 14.49 -16.70
CA SER A 142 -31.51 14.46 -17.88
C SER A 142 -30.04 14.57 -17.49
N GLY A 143 -29.13 13.94 -18.24
CA GLY A 143 -27.69 13.97 -17.96
C GLY A 143 -27.14 15.39 -17.74
N LYS A 144 -27.53 16.37 -18.57
CA LYS A 144 -27.10 17.78 -18.44
C LYS A 144 -27.46 18.47 -17.13
N ASN A 145 -28.40 17.90 -16.38
CA ASN A 145 -28.91 18.40 -15.09
C ASN A 145 -28.33 17.63 -13.89
N LEU A 146 -27.28 16.83 -14.10
CA LEU A 146 -26.59 16.07 -13.06
C LEU A 146 -25.18 16.60 -12.82
N VAL A 147 -24.76 16.61 -11.55
CA VAL A 147 -23.44 17.08 -11.13
C VAL A 147 -22.77 16.08 -10.19
N PHE A 148 -21.63 15.53 -10.62
CA PHE A 148 -20.75 14.70 -9.80
C PHE A 148 -20.01 15.54 -8.75
N GLY A 149 -19.84 14.97 -7.57
CA GLY A 149 -19.08 15.57 -6.47
C GLY A 149 -19.87 16.57 -5.62
N ALA A 150 -21.11 16.90 -6.00
CA ALA A 150 -21.99 17.74 -5.20
C ALA A 150 -22.51 16.97 -3.96
N GLN A 151 -22.50 17.61 -2.79
CA GLN A 151 -23.02 17.02 -1.54
C GLN A 151 -24.56 17.07 -1.48
N GLU A 152 -25.12 18.12 -2.09
CA GLU A 152 -26.55 18.40 -2.22
C GLU A 152 -26.87 18.92 -3.63
N ASP A 153 -28.15 19.09 -3.94
CA ASP A 153 -28.57 19.66 -5.21
C ASP A 153 -28.03 21.09 -5.36
N VAL A 154 -27.38 21.39 -6.49
CA VAL A 154 -26.68 22.66 -6.71
C VAL A 154 -27.68 23.82 -6.80
N ARG A 155 -28.83 23.60 -7.43
CA ARG A 155 -29.98 24.52 -7.50
C ARG A 155 -31.20 23.77 -8.04
N ALA A 156 -32.38 24.42 -8.04
CA ALA A 156 -33.58 23.87 -8.66
C ALA A 156 -33.32 23.41 -10.12
N GLY A 157 -33.59 22.13 -10.40
CA GLY A 157 -33.38 21.52 -11.71
C GLY A 157 -31.92 21.15 -12.05
N LEU A 158 -30.97 21.31 -11.13
CA LEU A 158 -29.58 20.88 -11.26
C LEU A 158 -29.18 20.08 -10.02
N HIS A 159 -29.20 18.76 -10.16
CA HIS A 159 -29.19 17.81 -9.06
C HIS A 159 -27.81 17.22 -8.83
N LYS A 160 -27.55 16.79 -7.60
CA LYS A 160 -26.44 15.86 -7.35
C LYS A 160 -26.73 14.52 -8.02
N VAL A 161 -25.68 13.82 -8.41
CA VAL A 161 -25.80 12.42 -8.86
C VAL A 161 -26.16 11.55 -7.64
N HIS A 162 -27.32 10.88 -7.73
CA HIS A 162 -27.79 9.92 -6.74
C HIS A 162 -26.92 8.66 -6.73
N ASP A 163 -26.85 7.95 -5.60
CA ASP A 163 -25.91 6.86 -5.38
C ASP A 163 -26.04 5.71 -6.39
N ASN A 164 -27.27 5.39 -6.79
CA ASN A 164 -27.58 4.36 -7.79
C ASN A 164 -27.03 4.65 -9.20
N LEU A 165 -26.65 5.91 -9.49
CA LEU A 165 -26.11 6.29 -10.80
C LEU A 165 -24.59 6.56 -10.77
N LYS A 166 -23.97 6.58 -9.59
CA LYS A 166 -22.54 6.95 -9.43
C LYS A 166 -21.60 6.07 -10.24
N GLU A 167 -21.94 4.80 -10.43
CA GLU A 167 -21.14 3.82 -11.17
C GLU A 167 -21.14 4.05 -12.70
N PHE A 168 -22.14 4.75 -13.24
CA PHE A 168 -22.31 5.02 -14.67
C PHE A 168 -21.70 6.36 -15.09
N LYS A 169 -20.48 6.64 -14.62
CA LYS A 169 -19.85 7.96 -14.75
C LYS A 169 -19.59 8.36 -16.19
N GLN A 170 -19.13 7.44 -17.05
CA GLN A 170 -18.86 7.78 -18.46
C GLN A 170 -20.16 8.03 -19.23
N LEU A 171 -21.17 7.20 -19.01
CA LEU A 171 -22.49 7.36 -19.62
C LEU A 171 -23.13 8.69 -19.23
N LEU A 172 -23.11 9.04 -17.94
CA LEU A 172 -23.65 10.30 -17.46
C LEU A 172 -22.89 11.51 -18.02
N LYS A 173 -21.55 11.46 -18.07
CA LYS A 173 -20.73 12.53 -18.68
C LYS A 173 -21.04 12.71 -20.16
N LEU A 174 -21.17 11.62 -20.90
CA LEU A 174 -21.57 11.63 -22.31
C LEU A 174 -22.96 12.27 -22.48
N ALA A 175 -23.90 11.98 -21.58
CA ALA A 175 -25.21 12.61 -21.53
C ALA A 175 -25.21 14.06 -21.01
N GLY A 176 -24.05 14.66 -20.75
CA GLY A 176 -23.88 16.07 -20.38
C GLY A 176 -23.71 16.35 -18.89
N ALA A 177 -23.59 15.32 -18.04
CA ALA A 177 -23.36 15.53 -16.61
C ALA A 177 -22.03 16.24 -16.36
N ARG A 178 -22.04 17.15 -15.38
CA ARG A 178 -20.88 17.95 -14.99
C ARG A 178 -20.18 17.29 -13.82
N GLU A 179 -18.92 17.64 -13.60
CA GLU A 179 -18.17 17.20 -12.43
C GLU A 179 -17.55 18.41 -11.76
N ILE A 180 -17.74 18.51 -10.44
CA ILE A 180 -17.05 19.51 -9.62
C ILE A 180 -15.55 19.21 -9.69
N LYS A 181 -14.78 20.19 -10.15
CA LYS A 181 -13.31 20.09 -10.12
C LYS A 181 -12.85 20.34 -8.70
N ASN A 182 -12.25 19.31 -8.08
CA ASN A 182 -11.56 19.50 -6.81
C ASN A 182 -10.37 20.43 -7.05
N ILE A 183 -10.31 21.52 -6.29
CA ILE A 183 -9.15 22.41 -6.30
C ILE A 183 -8.10 21.72 -5.44
N ASN A 184 -7.04 21.24 -6.08
CA ASN A 184 -5.88 20.75 -5.36
C ASN A 184 -5.07 21.98 -4.93
N PHE A 185 -5.41 22.53 -3.77
CA PHE A 185 -4.68 23.64 -3.19
C PHE A 185 -3.66 23.05 -2.23
N ASP A 186 -2.38 23.27 -2.51
CA ASP A 186 -1.28 22.85 -1.62
C ASP A 186 -1.34 23.65 -0.33
N ILE A 187 -2.05 23.12 0.66
CA ILE A 187 -1.99 23.63 2.03
C ILE A 187 -0.62 23.30 2.56
N LYS A 188 0.25 24.31 2.69
CA LYS A 188 1.50 24.18 3.45
C LYS A 188 1.15 24.05 4.93
N THR A 189 0.86 22.84 5.38
CA THR A 189 0.80 22.55 6.81
C THR A 189 2.23 22.51 7.32
N GLN A 190 2.57 23.43 8.22
CA GLN A 190 3.83 23.34 8.95
C GLN A 190 3.66 22.18 9.94
N THR A 191 4.18 21.02 9.59
CA THR A 191 4.09 19.80 10.40
C THR A 191 4.95 19.97 11.64
N TYR A 192 4.38 20.46 12.74
CA TYR A 192 5.04 20.45 14.03
C TYR A 192 4.94 19.04 14.63
N SER A 193 6.07 18.35 14.68
CA SER A 193 6.19 17.06 15.37
C SER A 193 6.78 17.28 16.75
N GLN A 194 5.94 17.16 17.79
CA GLN A 194 6.42 17.18 19.18
C GLN A 194 7.43 16.04 19.44
N LYS A 195 7.30 14.92 18.72
CA LYS A 195 8.25 13.79 18.76
C LYS A 195 9.63 14.25 18.29
N ASP A 196 9.71 14.93 17.15
CA ASP A 196 11.00 15.32 16.55
C ASP A 196 11.69 16.41 17.39
N LYS A 197 10.90 17.33 17.98
CA LYS A 197 11.41 18.31 18.93
C LYS A 197 11.96 17.67 20.20
N LEU A 198 11.29 16.63 20.72
CA LEU A 198 11.78 15.90 21.88
C LEU A 198 13.07 15.14 21.55
N LEU A 199 13.09 14.42 20.42
CA LEU A 199 14.26 13.67 19.96
C LEU A 199 15.49 14.55 19.78
N SER A 200 15.35 15.66 19.05
CA SER A 200 16.44 16.64 18.87
C SER A 200 16.92 17.20 20.21
N GLY A 201 16.01 17.60 21.10
CA GLY A 201 16.38 18.08 22.44
C GLY A 201 17.14 17.05 23.29
N LEU A 202 16.77 15.77 23.23
CA LEU A 202 17.47 14.69 23.94
C LEU A 202 18.87 14.45 23.37
N LEU A 203 19.02 14.43 22.04
CA LEU A 203 20.32 14.24 21.39
C LEU A 203 21.26 15.45 21.59
N ASP A 204 20.74 16.67 21.52
CA ASP A 204 21.49 17.89 21.81
C ASP A 204 21.99 17.89 23.27
N SER A 205 21.13 17.47 24.20
CA SER A 205 21.50 17.35 25.62
C SER A 205 22.61 16.32 25.83
N PHE A 206 22.54 15.18 25.15
CA PHE A 206 23.57 14.14 25.19
C PHE A 206 24.95 14.64 24.70
N GLU A 207 24.98 15.46 23.64
CA GLU A 207 26.23 15.99 23.07
C GLU A 207 26.87 17.12 23.89
N GLN A 208 26.07 17.98 24.52
CA GLN A 208 26.57 19.19 25.18
C GLN A 208 27.37 18.89 26.46
N ASN A 209 27.46 17.64 26.91
CA ASN A 209 28.19 17.21 28.11
C ASN A 209 27.77 17.96 29.40
N ASP A 210 26.65 18.70 29.34
CA ASP A 210 26.09 19.50 30.43
C ASP A 210 25.62 18.57 31.54
N THR A 211 26.12 18.77 32.76
CA THR A 211 25.91 17.85 33.86
C THR A 211 24.58 18.03 34.57
N MET A 212 23.78 19.06 34.25
CA MET A 212 22.59 19.39 35.04
C MET A 212 21.53 18.29 35.04
N HIS A 213 21.39 17.55 33.94
CA HIS A 213 20.33 16.54 33.78
C HIS A 213 20.86 15.10 33.63
N HIS A 214 22.17 14.91 33.48
CA HIS A 214 22.77 13.57 33.41
C HIS A 214 22.96 12.95 34.79
N ASP A 215 22.29 11.84 35.03
CA ASP A 215 22.29 11.11 36.31
C ASP A 215 23.06 9.77 36.25
N VAL A 216 23.62 9.42 35.08
CA VAL A 216 24.59 8.33 34.91
C VAL A 216 25.81 8.76 34.10
N VAL A 217 26.98 8.24 34.46
CA VAL A 217 28.25 8.39 33.73
C VAL A 217 28.84 7.02 33.51
N PHE A 218 29.12 6.72 32.25
CA PHE A 218 29.87 5.55 31.84
C PHE A 218 31.34 5.93 31.70
N GLN A 219 32.21 5.25 32.44
CA GLN A 219 33.66 5.40 32.34
C GLN A 219 34.19 4.28 31.44
N ILE A 220 34.55 4.64 30.21
CA ILE A 220 35.02 3.69 29.20
C ILE A 220 36.55 3.66 29.23
N HIS A 221 37.10 2.54 29.67
CA HIS A 221 38.54 2.33 29.80
C HIS A 221 39.10 1.85 28.44
N HIS A 222 39.95 2.66 27.81
CA HIS A 222 40.56 2.34 26.51
C HIS A 222 42.02 2.81 26.45
N LYS A 223 42.96 1.87 26.23
CA LYS A 223 44.41 2.13 26.03
C LYS A 223 45.00 3.14 27.02
N ASP A 224 44.82 2.88 28.32
CA ASP A 224 45.27 3.70 29.45
C ASP A 224 44.59 5.07 29.62
N GLU A 225 43.54 5.36 28.82
CA GLU A 225 42.68 6.53 28.94
C GLU A 225 41.27 6.14 29.42
N ILE A 226 40.58 7.07 30.10
CA ILE A 226 39.18 6.91 30.51
C ILE A 226 38.36 7.98 29.81
N GLU A 227 37.44 7.58 28.94
CA GLU A 227 36.45 8.48 28.33
C GLU A 227 35.13 8.43 29.11
N GLU A 228 34.61 9.60 29.50
CA GLU A 228 33.32 9.69 30.17
C GLU A 228 32.19 9.94 29.15
N ILE A 229 31.18 9.07 29.18
CA ILE A 229 29.94 9.24 28.44
C ILE A 229 28.80 9.43 29.43
N LYS A 230 28.21 10.64 29.44
CA LYS A 230 27.13 11.02 30.36
C LYS A 230 25.78 10.79 29.69
N ALA A 231 24.79 10.29 30.42
CA ALA A 231 23.46 10.01 29.88
C ALA A 231 22.36 10.13 30.95
N ASN A 232 21.11 9.86 30.55
CA ASN A 232 19.95 9.88 31.44
C ASN A 232 19.45 8.45 31.69
N ARG A 233 19.41 8.02 32.96
CA ARG A 233 18.91 6.69 33.36
C ARG A 233 17.50 6.45 32.85
N TYR A 234 16.60 7.43 32.99
CA TYR A 234 15.21 7.30 32.55
C TYR A 234 15.08 7.03 31.04
N VAL A 235 15.86 7.72 30.20
CA VAL A 235 15.83 7.53 28.74
C VAL A 235 16.32 6.12 28.40
N LEU A 236 17.44 5.70 28.97
CA LEU A 236 18.01 4.38 28.73
C LEU A 236 17.10 3.26 29.25
N SER A 237 16.49 3.41 30.43
CA SER A 237 15.52 2.47 30.99
C SER A 237 14.23 2.39 30.19
N ALA A 238 13.80 3.49 29.56
CA ALA A 238 12.64 3.47 28.67
C ALA A 238 12.93 2.75 27.35
N ALA A 239 14.17 2.83 26.86
CA ALA A 239 14.59 2.23 25.60
C ALA A 239 15.10 0.79 25.72
N SER A 240 15.54 0.34 26.90
CA SER A 240 16.18 -0.96 27.11
C SER A 240 15.85 -1.57 28.47
N GLU A 241 15.32 -2.80 28.46
CA GLU A 241 15.05 -3.57 29.67
C GLU A 241 16.33 -3.92 30.44
N HIS A 242 17.48 -4.05 29.77
CA HIS A 242 18.77 -4.22 30.43
C HIS A 242 19.11 -3.00 31.29
N PHE A 243 19.06 -1.79 30.72
CA PHE A 243 19.35 -0.56 31.46
C PHE A 243 18.30 -0.27 32.53
N LYS A 244 17.05 -0.65 32.30
CA LYS A 244 16.00 -0.61 33.33
C LYS A 244 16.30 -1.54 34.50
N ALA A 245 16.75 -2.77 34.25
CA ALA A 245 17.16 -3.68 35.31
C ALA A 245 18.40 -3.15 36.07
N LEU A 246 19.36 -2.54 35.36
CA LEU A 246 20.55 -1.93 35.95
C LEU A 246 20.20 -0.76 36.90
N PHE A 247 19.34 0.15 36.47
CA PHE A 247 19.04 1.39 37.21
C PHE A 247 17.84 1.31 38.17
N CYS A 248 16.94 0.35 37.99
CA CYS A 248 15.77 0.17 38.86
C CYS A 248 15.80 -1.15 39.66
N GLY A 249 16.91 -1.89 39.59
CA GLY A 249 17.10 -3.14 40.30
C GLY A 249 17.47 -2.94 41.79
N LYS A 250 18.01 -3.99 42.41
CA LYS A 250 18.53 -3.94 43.80
C LYS A 250 20.05 -3.70 43.86
N MET A 251 20.65 -3.26 42.75
CA MET A 251 22.09 -3.04 42.65
C MET A 251 22.47 -1.64 43.16
N LYS A 252 23.77 -1.38 43.33
CA LYS A 252 24.27 -0.10 43.90
C LYS A 252 23.91 1.09 42.99
N GLU A 253 23.74 0.82 41.72
CA GLU A 253 23.40 1.72 40.62
C GLU A 253 21.94 2.20 40.69
N ALA A 254 21.10 1.60 41.54
CA ALA A 254 19.69 1.95 41.69
C ALA A 254 19.39 3.01 42.78
N ILE A 255 20.41 3.60 43.40
CA ILE A 255 20.23 4.62 44.43
C ILE A 255 19.75 5.93 43.77
N GLU A 256 18.52 6.35 44.08
CA GLU A 256 17.79 7.43 43.38
C GLU A 256 18.48 8.80 43.41
N TYR A 257 19.17 9.14 44.51
CA TYR A 257 19.69 10.49 44.79
C TYR A 257 21.19 10.65 44.56
N GLN A 258 21.85 9.67 43.94
CA GLN A 258 23.28 9.73 43.64
C GLN A 258 23.52 9.56 42.15
N LYS A 259 24.48 10.33 41.63
CA LYS A 259 25.01 10.16 40.28
C LYS A 259 25.67 8.79 40.20
N VAL A 260 25.25 7.98 39.23
CA VAL A 260 25.75 6.61 39.04
C VAL A 260 26.99 6.65 38.16
N ILE A 261 28.06 5.95 38.55
CA ILE A 261 29.23 5.73 37.73
C ILE A 261 29.26 4.24 37.36
N VAL A 262 29.41 3.94 36.08
CA VAL A 262 29.47 2.57 35.54
C VAL A 262 30.75 2.40 34.73
N ASP A 263 31.62 1.49 35.16
CA ASP A 263 32.86 1.17 34.45
C ASP A 263 32.61 0.20 33.28
N ILE A 264 33.25 0.47 32.14
CA ILE A 264 33.18 -0.34 30.91
C ILE A 264 34.59 -0.54 30.36
N ASP A 265 35.06 -1.79 30.33
CA ASP A 265 36.46 -2.11 29.97
C ASP A 265 36.63 -2.75 28.58
N ASP A 266 35.54 -3.19 27.94
CA ASP A 266 35.55 -4.12 26.81
C ASP A 266 34.87 -3.55 25.55
N ILE A 267 34.56 -2.25 25.52
CA ILE A 267 33.86 -1.60 24.41
C ILE A 267 34.58 -0.31 24.05
N GLU A 268 34.84 -0.13 22.75
CA GLU A 268 35.38 1.13 22.23
C GLU A 268 34.44 2.32 22.52
N PRO A 269 34.97 3.49 22.89
CA PRO A 269 34.12 4.64 23.20
C PRO A 269 33.18 5.05 22.05
N SER A 270 33.65 4.96 20.80
CA SER A 270 32.83 5.24 19.61
C SER A 270 31.65 4.26 19.48
N THR A 271 31.90 2.97 19.70
CA THR A 271 30.89 1.91 19.68
C THR A 271 29.82 2.16 20.74
N PHE A 272 30.24 2.48 21.96
CA PHE A 272 29.29 2.77 23.04
C PHE A 272 28.51 4.06 22.77
N ARG A 273 29.14 5.10 22.22
CA ARG A 273 28.46 6.35 21.86
C ARG A 273 27.36 6.11 20.83
N VAL A 274 27.61 5.30 19.80
CA VAL A 274 26.57 4.94 18.81
C VAL A 274 25.42 4.17 19.46
N LEU A 275 25.72 3.20 20.33
CA LEU A 275 24.70 2.47 21.09
C LEU A 275 23.80 3.42 21.89
N ILE A 276 24.39 4.37 22.62
CA ILE A 276 23.64 5.32 23.44
C ILE A 276 22.81 6.26 22.57
N ARG A 277 23.36 6.80 21.47
CA ARG A 277 22.60 7.66 20.53
C ARG A 277 21.40 6.93 19.92
N TRP A 278 21.57 5.66 19.55
CA TRP A 278 20.47 4.83 19.07
C TRP A 278 19.39 4.64 20.14
N LEU A 279 19.77 4.39 21.40
CA LEU A 279 18.83 4.30 22.53
C LEU A 279 18.11 5.62 22.84
N HIS A 280 18.67 6.77 22.45
CA HIS A 280 17.98 8.07 22.52
C HIS A 280 16.98 8.27 21.37
N GLY A 281 16.88 7.32 20.44
CA GLY A 281 15.91 7.31 19.34
C GLY A 281 16.45 7.82 18.00
N GLN A 282 17.77 8.01 17.88
CA GLN A 282 18.39 8.34 16.59
C GLN A 282 18.45 7.10 15.69
N GLU A 283 18.24 7.27 14.38
CA GLU A 283 18.40 6.20 13.40
C GLU A 283 19.86 5.72 13.36
N LEU A 284 20.08 4.41 13.10
CA LEU A 284 21.40 3.78 13.21
C LEU A 284 22.45 4.42 12.29
N GLU A 285 22.12 4.62 11.02
CA GLU A 285 23.04 5.22 10.05
C GLU A 285 23.40 6.67 10.42
N GLU A 286 22.45 7.43 10.98
CA GLU A 286 22.68 8.79 11.44
C GLU A 286 23.55 8.80 12.71
N ALA A 287 23.31 7.87 13.64
CA ALA A 287 24.14 7.71 14.83
C ALA A 287 25.59 7.34 14.48
N ILE A 288 25.79 6.42 13.53
CA ILE A 288 27.12 6.03 13.04
C ILE A 288 27.82 7.22 12.39
N SER A 289 27.18 7.91 11.45
CA SER A 289 27.78 9.06 10.73
C SER A 289 28.06 10.27 11.62
N THR A 290 27.30 10.44 12.71
CA THR A 290 27.57 11.50 13.69
C THR A 290 28.84 11.22 14.49
N VAL A 291 29.08 9.96 14.86
CA VAL A 291 30.23 9.56 15.70
C VAL A 291 31.47 9.27 14.87
N LEU A 292 31.29 8.70 13.68
CA LEU A 292 32.34 8.31 12.77
C LEU A 292 32.20 9.12 11.48
N ASN A 293 33.29 9.77 11.05
CA ASN A 293 33.37 10.23 9.65
C ASN A 293 33.28 9.01 8.71
N ASP A 294 32.64 9.11 7.55
CA ASP A 294 32.38 8.00 6.61
C ASP A 294 33.59 7.08 6.35
N SER A 295 34.81 7.61 6.39
CA SER A 295 36.06 6.85 6.21
C SER A 295 36.46 5.93 7.38
N LYS A 296 35.76 5.99 8.51
CA LYS A 296 36.06 5.23 9.74
C LYS A 296 35.07 4.10 10.03
N CYS A 297 33.96 4.01 9.31
CA CYS A 297 33.05 2.88 9.43
C CYS A 297 33.70 1.64 8.81
N SER A 298 34.20 0.74 9.66
CA SER A 298 34.88 -0.50 9.26
C SER A 298 34.08 -1.73 9.67
N ASP A 299 34.43 -2.87 9.10
CA ASP A 299 33.92 -4.18 9.53
C ASP A 299 34.20 -4.44 11.01
N VAL A 300 35.39 -4.07 11.50
CA VAL A 300 35.76 -4.18 12.92
C VAL A 300 34.79 -3.39 13.80
N PHE A 301 34.50 -2.13 13.46
CA PHE A 301 33.58 -1.30 14.22
C PHE A 301 32.16 -1.91 14.26
N LEU A 302 31.65 -2.39 13.12
CA LEU A 302 30.32 -3.00 13.06
C LEU A 302 30.24 -4.30 13.85
N VAL A 303 31.31 -5.10 13.85
CA VAL A 303 31.40 -6.29 14.69
C VAL A 303 31.43 -5.92 16.18
N ASP A 304 32.12 -4.86 16.56
CA ASP A 304 32.12 -4.39 17.95
C ASP A 304 30.77 -3.83 18.38
N LEU A 305 30.06 -3.13 17.49
CA LEU A 305 28.68 -2.70 17.74
C LEU A 305 27.73 -3.89 17.86
N LEU A 306 27.93 -4.95 17.06
CA LEU A 306 27.18 -6.20 17.19
C LEU A 306 27.42 -6.85 18.56
N LYS A 307 28.68 -6.92 19.02
CA LYS A 307 29.01 -7.43 20.37
C LYS A 307 28.38 -6.59 21.47
N ALA A 308 28.46 -5.26 21.37
CA ALA A 308 27.86 -4.34 22.34
C ALA A 308 26.33 -4.50 22.40
N SER A 309 25.67 -4.60 21.25
CA SER A 309 24.21 -4.80 21.19
C SER A 309 23.78 -6.12 21.84
N ASP A 310 24.55 -7.20 21.67
CA ASP A 310 24.30 -8.49 22.34
C ASP A 310 24.53 -8.39 23.85
N LYS A 311 25.65 -7.78 24.28
CA LYS A 311 26.00 -7.60 25.70
C LYS A 311 24.92 -6.85 26.47
N TYR A 312 24.39 -5.76 25.90
CA TYR A 312 23.32 -4.97 26.50
C TYR A 312 21.91 -5.44 26.13
N GLN A 313 21.79 -6.61 25.48
CA GLN A 313 20.51 -7.24 25.12
C GLN A 313 19.57 -6.30 24.34
N VAL A 314 20.14 -5.57 23.38
CA VAL A 314 19.40 -4.65 22.49
C VAL A 314 19.19 -5.35 21.15
N ASP A 315 18.34 -6.40 21.15
CA ASP A 315 18.09 -7.25 19.98
C ASP A 315 17.66 -6.47 18.71
N PRO A 316 16.80 -5.42 18.78
CA PRO A 316 16.45 -4.67 17.57
C PRO A 316 17.64 -3.94 16.93
N LEU A 317 18.58 -3.44 17.74
CA LEU A 317 19.81 -2.83 17.23
C LEU A 317 20.71 -3.91 16.62
N LYS A 318 20.84 -5.05 17.29
CA LYS A 318 21.61 -6.20 16.80
C LYS A 318 21.14 -6.65 15.42
N ASP A 319 19.83 -6.79 15.24
CA ASP A 319 19.22 -7.12 13.94
C ASP A 319 19.54 -6.08 12.86
N GLN A 320 19.49 -4.78 13.19
CA GLN A 320 19.84 -3.71 12.26
C GLN A 320 21.32 -3.76 11.88
N VAL A 321 22.22 -4.03 12.83
CA VAL A 321 23.65 -4.17 12.57
C VAL A 321 23.94 -5.39 11.68
N GLU A 322 23.26 -6.52 11.89
CA GLU A 322 23.36 -7.68 10.98
C GLU A 322 23.01 -7.30 9.54
N ILE A 323 21.88 -6.61 9.36
CA ILE A 323 21.41 -6.16 8.05
C ILE A 323 22.40 -5.17 7.42
N LEU A 324 22.95 -4.25 8.22
CA LEU A 324 23.93 -3.27 7.77
C LEU A 324 25.23 -3.93 7.29
N ILE A 325 25.75 -4.92 8.03
CA ILE A 325 26.94 -5.69 7.63
C ILE A 325 26.70 -6.40 6.29
N ILE A 326 25.53 -7.03 6.13
CA ILE A 326 25.14 -7.77 4.92
C ILE A 326 24.99 -6.82 3.72
N LYS A 327 24.13 -5.80 3.85
CA LYS A 327 23.79 -4.88 2.75
C LYS A 327 24.95 -3.94 2.40
N GLY A 328 25.77 -3.58 3.39
CA GLY A 328 26.96 -2.73 3.21
C GLY A 328 28.14 -3.45 2.56
N SER A 329 28.01 -4.74 2.23
CA SER A 329 29.09 -5.54 1.62
C SER A 329 30.35 -5.61 2.50
N TYR A 330 30.20 -5.59 3.83
CA TYR A 330 31.32 -5.69 4.76
C TYR A 330 31.86 -7.12 4.89
N VAL A 331 31.07 -8.13 4.49
CA VAL A 331 31.52 -9.52 4.36
C VAL A 331 32.27 -9.71 3.05
N ASN A 332 33.53 -10.09 3.12
CA ASN A 332 34.40 -10.33 1.98
C ASN A 332 35.31 -11.55 2.18
N ILE A 333 36.12 -11.89 1.18
CA ILE A 333 37.00 -13.07 1.20
C ILE A 333 38.04 -13.06 2.32
N ASP A 334 38.41 -11.88 2.84
CA ASP A 334 39.39 -11.73 3.91
C ASP A 334 38.78 -12.02 5.29
N ASN A 335 37.54 -11.58 5.54
CA ASN A 335 36.93 -11.56 6.87
C ASN A 335 35.72 -12.49 7.05
N ALA A 336 35.20 -13.12 5.99
CA ALA A 336 33.95 -13.90 6.07
C ALA A 336 33.96 -15.03 7.12
N ILE A 337 35.10 -15.71 7.30
CA ILE A 337 35.21 -16.79 8.31
C ILE A 337 35.11 -16.21 9.73
N GLU A 338 35.82 -15.12 10.00
CA GLU A 338 35.85 -14.49 11.33
C GLU A 338 34.49 -13.89 11.68
N ILE A 339 33.86 -13.17 10.74
CA ILE A 339 32.51 -12.64 10.93
C ILE A 339 31.51 -13.76 11.18
N ASN A 340 31.64 -14.91 10.50
CA ASN A 340 30.78 -16.07 10.73
C ASN A 340 30.95 -16.66 12.14
N GLU A 341 32.18 -16.71 12.67
CA GLU A 341 32.46 -17.18 14.03
C GLU A 341 31.82 -16.25 15.07
N TRP A 342 31.97 -14.93 14.90
CA TRP A 342 31.29 -13.95 15.75
C TRP A 342 29.78 -14.04 15.65
N ALA A 343 29.23 -14.10 14.44
CA ALA A 343 27.78 -14.21 14.23
C ALA A 343 27.21 -15.47 14.90
N LYS A 344 27.93 -16.60 14.82
CA LYS A 344 27.55 -17.83 15.52
C LYS A 344 27.62 -17.68 17.05
N LEU A 345 28.70 -17.09 17.57
CA LEU A 345 28.89 -16.88 19.02
C LEU A 345 27.79 -15.99 19.60
N LEU A 346 27.48 -14.90 18.91
CA LEU A 346 26.49 -13.89 19.31
C LEU A 346 25.06 -14.32 18.95
N ARG A 347 24.84 -15.49 18.32
CA ARG A 347 23.51 -15.92 17.82
C ARG A 347 22.87 -14.90 16.86
N ALA A 348 23.69 -14.21 16.09
CA ALA A 348 23.28 -13.29 15.03
C ALA A 348 22.87 -14.11 13.79
N THR A 349 21.60 -14.50 13.74
CA THR A 349 21.15 -15.59 12.84
C THR A 349 21.13 -15.21 11.36
N GLN A 350 20.79 -13.96 11.03
CA GLN A 350 20.73 -13.50 9.65
C GLN A 350 22.15 -13.42 9.07
N LEU A 351 23.07 -12.83 9.84
CA LEU A 351 24.47 -12.70 9.48
C LEU A 351 25.17 -14.06 9.39
N ASN A 352 24.93 -14.96 10.34
CA ASN A 352 25.48 -16.32 10.31
C ASN A 352 25.02 -17.09 9.06
N ASN A 353 23.72 -17.05 8.74
CA ASN A 353 23.19 -17.71 7.55
C ASN A 353 23.78 -17.12 6.27
N TYR A 354 23.90 -15.79 6.20
CA TYR A 354 24.51 -15.11 5.07
C TYR A 354 25.99 -15.49 4.90
N CYS A 355 26.79 -15.44 5.97
CA CYS A 355 28.20 -15.79 5.92
C CYS A 355 28.41 -17.27 5.53
N GLN A 356 27.59 -18.19 6.04
CA GLN A 356 27.65 -19.60 5.63
C GLN A 356 27.40 -19.77 4.13
N GLN A 357 26.40 -19.07 3.58
CA GLN A 357 26.11 -19.11 2.16
C GLN A 357 27.23 -18.45 1.35
N TYR A 358 27.74 -17.29 1.78
CA TYR A 358 28.87 -16.61 1.13
C TYR A 358 30.12 -17.49 1.07
N ILE A 359 30.49 -18.14 2.18
CA ILE A 359 31.64 -19.05 2.25
C ILE A 359 31.43 -20.26 1.35
N LYS A 360 30.21 -20.81 1.30
CA LYS A 360 29.88 -21.96 0.46
C LYS A 360 30.05 -21.65 -1.03
N GLU A 361 29.51 -20.53 -1.49
CA GLU A 361 29.59 -20.11 -2.90
C GLU A 361 31.02 -19.69 -3.31
N ASN A 362 31.82 -19.16 -2.37
CA ASN A 362 33.19 -18.67 -2.63
C ASN A 362 34.29 -19.59 -2.06
N LYS A 363 33.96 -20.87 -1.81
CA LYS A 363 34.80 -21.80 -1.04
C LYS A 363 36.25 -21.85 -1.50
N THR A 364 36.49 -21.94 -2.80
CA THR A 364 37.85 -22.04 -3.37
C THR A 364 38.68 -20.80 -3.05
N LEU A 365 38.13 -19.61 -3.29
CA LEU A 365 38.80 -18.32 -3.06
C LEU A 365 39.08 -18.08 -1.58
N VAL A 366 38.11 -18.41 -0.72
CA VAL A 366 38.26 -18.28 0.75
C VAL A 366 39.38 -19.19 1.27
N ILE A 367 39.47 -20.44 0.79
CA ILE A 367 40.52 -21.38 1.18
C ILE A 367 41.90 -20.90 0.70
N GLU A 368 42.02 -20.54 -0.58
CA GLU A 368 43.26 -20.02 -1.15
C GLU A 368 43.77 -18.81 -0.36
N LYS A 369 42.86 -17.88 -0.06
CA LYS A 369 43.19 -16.68 0.73
C LYS A 369 43.69 -17.03 2.14
N LYS A 370 43.03 -17.97 2.83
CA LYS A 370 43.46 -18.43 4.17
C LYS A 370 44.85 -19.09 4.13
N ILE A 371 45.13 -19.91 3.12
CA ILE A 371 46.45 -20.53 2.91
C ILE A 371 47.52 -19.45 2.72
N VAL A 372 47.26 -18.46 1.86
CA VAL A 372 48.19 -17.34 1.64
C VAL A 372 48.44 -16.57 2.93
N SER A 373 47.41 -16.26 3.71
CA SER A 373 47.57 -15.56 5.00
C SER A 373 48.36 -16.39 6.02
N PHE A 374 48.14 -17.71 6.07
CA PHE A 374 48.89 -18.63 6.94
C PHE A 374 50.38 -18.70 6.56
N ILE A 375 50.69 -18.85 5.27
CA ILE A 375 52.07 -18.88 4.78
C ILE A 375 52.79 -17.55 5.07
N LYS A 376 52.11 -16.41 4.87
CA LYS A 376 52.66 -15.08 5.23
C LYS A 376 52.98 -14.98 6.72
N GLY A 377 52.10 -15.48 7.59
CA GLY A 377 52.33 -15.51 9.04
C GLY A 377 53.56 -16.33 9.42
N LEU A 378 53.68 -17.55 8.88
CA LEU A 378 54.87 -18.39 9.10
C LEU A 378 56.15 -17.73 8.62
N PHE A 379 56.13 -17.11 7.43
CA PHE A 379 57.30 -16.41 6.91
C PHE A 379 57.72 -15.23 7.79
N PHE A 380 56.75 -14.48 8.34
CA PHE A 380 57.02 -13.38 9.25
C PHE A 380 57.64 -13.88 10.58
N GLU A 381 57.11 -14.96 11.17
CA GLU A 381 57.67 -15.56 12.38
C GLU A 381 59.09 -16.11 12.16
N ILE A 382 59.31 -16.81 11.06
CA ILE A 382 60.64 -17.32 10.68
C ILE A 382 61.62 -16.15 10.51
N SER A 383 61.21 -15.08 9.82
CA SER A 383 62.03 -13.89 9.62
C SER A 383 62.35 -13.20 10.95
N ARG A 384 61.36 -13.03 11.84
CA ARG A 384 61.55 -12.44 13.17
C ARG A 384 62.54 -13.25 14.00
N ASN A 385 62.41 -14.58 13.99
CA ASN A 385 63.31 -15.46 14.72
C ASN A 385 64.73 -15.47 14.13
N PHE A 386 64.89 -15.33 12.81
CA PHE A 386 66.19 -15.21 12.16
C PHE A 386 66.89 -13.89 12.52
N TYR A 387 66.16 -12.78 12.59
CA TYR A 387 66.69 -11.49 13.04
C TYR A 387 67.12 -11.50 14.52
N LEU A 388 66.38 -12.20 15.39
CA LEU A 388 66.75 -12.41 16.81
C LEU A 388 67.90 -13.41 17.01
N PHE A 389 68.35 -14.10 15.95
CA PHE A 389 69.47 -15.04 15.99
C PHE A 389 70.77 -14.43 15.43
N ILE A 390 70.66 -13.32 14.68
CA ILE A 390 71.79 -12.60 14.07
C ILE A 390 72.22 -11.38 14.91
N TYR A 391 71.41 -10.96 15.88
CA TYR A 391 71.73 -10.01 16.95
C TYR A 391 71.59 -10.70 18.30
#